data_AF-X1HFW8-F1
#
_entry.id   AF-X1HFW8-F1
#
_cell.length_a   1.000
_cell.length_b   1.000
_cell.length_c   1.000
_cell.angle_alpha   90.00
_cell.angle_beta   90.00
_cell.angle_gamma   90.00
#
_symmetry.space_group_name_H-M   'P 1'
#
loop_
_entity.id
_entity.type
_entity.pdbx_description
1 polymer ?
#
loop_
_entity_poly.entity_id
_entity_poly.type
_entity_poly.pdbx_seq_one_letter_code
_entity_poly.pdbx_strand_id
1 'polypeptide(L)'
;LAVATYHVPITSGTSYSIGVRGDIVVGYGFNPYLKVDARGSVGLGTQFSGMQHPFFADAALGVQTCLPLGPLTPGLHVELSYYLREVTLSPTVLFGIGKKEWLTLGGRMHMHGFLIGWDPVAVDAFACAHLSPRYSVFAGAEIFYITYAPAITLGVGYHLK
;
A
#
# COMPACT_ATOMS: atom_id res chain seq x y z
N LEU A 1 -9.34 -7.81 4.90
CA LEU A 1 -8.04 -7.68 5.59
C LEU A 1 -8.07 -6.35 6.34
N ALA A 2 -7.89 -6.36 7.66
CA ALA A 2 -7.65 -5.17 8.45
C ALA A 2 -6.14 -5.10 8.73
N VAL A 3 -5.45 -4.06 8.28
CA VAL A 3 -4.01 -3.85 8.53
C VAL A 3 -3.86 -2.63 9.42
N ALA A 4 -3.13 -2.80 10.53
CA ALA A 4 -2.64 -1.68 11.32
C ALA A 4 -1.18 -1.43 10.93
N THR A 5 -0.92 -0.23 10.45
CA THR A 5 0.32 0.16 9.80
C THR A 5 0.93 1.34 10.55
N TYR A 6 2.19 1.23 10.93
CA TYR A 6 3.01 2.28 11.53
C TYR A 6 3.91 2.87 10.45
N HIS A 7 3.83 4.18 10.26
CA HIS A 7 4.65 4.93 9.32
C HIS A 7 5.72 5.72 10.08
N VAL A 8 6.98 5.54 9.70
CA VAL A 8 8.13 6.31 10.16
C VAL A 8 8.92 6.82 8.96
N PRO A 9 8.56 7.97 8.38
CA PRO A 9 9.42 8.64 7.43
C PRO A 9 10.70 9.19 8.03
N ILE A 10 11.81 8.84 7.39
CA ILE A 10 13.15 9.27 7.74
C ILE A 10 13.62 10.20 6.63
N THR A 11 13.42 11.50 6.77
CA THR A 11 13.96 12.47 5.81
C THR A 11 15.36 12.92 6.23
N SER A 12 16.27 13.04 5.26
CA SER A 12 17.51 13.79 5.46
C SER A 12 17.19 15.30 5.39
N GLY A 13 16.92 15.92 6.53
CA GLY A 13 16.72 17.37 6.65
C GLY A 13 15.39 17.74 7.32
N THR A 14 15.48 18.16 8.60
CA THR A 14 14.50 18.90 9.43
C THR A 14 13.05 18.43 9.58
N SER A 15 12.49 17.56 8.74
CA SER A 15 11.06 17.23 8.73
C SER A 15 10.79 15.73 8.80
N TYR A 16 10.75 15.16 10.00
CA TYR A 16 10.29 13.79 10.22
C TYR A 16 8.80 13.78 10.58
N SER A 17 8.05 12.82 10.06
CA SER A 17 6.71 12.51 10.55
C SER A 17 6.67 11.11 11.13
N ILE A 18 5.76 10.87 12.05
CA ILE A 18 5.47 9.54 12.60
C ILE A 18 3.96 9.44 12.63
N GLY A 19 3.41 8.31 12.19
CA GLY A 19 1.98 8.11 12.18
C GLY A 19 1.56 6.66 12.29
N VAL A 20 0.29 6.50 12.60
CA VAL A 20 -0.43 5.23 12.61
C VAL A 20 -1.56 5.30 11.61
N ARG A 21 -1.79 4.21 10.91
CA ARG A 21 -2.81 4.06 9.90
C ARG A 21 -3.51 2.74 10.10
N GLY A 22 -4.83 2.74 9.98
CA GLY A 22 -5.63 1.54 9.85
C GLY A 22 -6.18 1.45 8.43
N ASP A 23 -5.97 0.33 7.77
CA ASP A 23 -6.53 0.00 6.47
C ASP A 23 -7.53 -1.14 6.62
N ILE A 24 -8.69 -1.02 5.98
CA ILE A 24 -9.65 -2.10 5.81
C ILE A 24 -9.84 -2.33 4.32
N VAL A 25 -9.59 -3.56 3.90
CA VAL A 25 -9.80 -4.04 2.53
C VAL A 25 -10.89 -5.10 2.52
N VAL A 26 -11.92 -4.89 1.72
CA VAL A 26 -12.97 -5.86 1.41
C VAL A 26 -12.85 -6.22 -0.06
N GLY A 27 -12.82 -7.51 -0.39
CA GLY A 27 -12.67 -7.93 -1.78
C GLY A 27 -13.41 -9.21 -2.10
N TYR A 28 -13.66 -9.39 -3.39
CA TYR A 28 -14.32 -10.55 -3.96
C TYR A 28 -13.43 -11.15 -5.06
N GLY A 29 -13.08 -12.44 -4.92
CA GLY A 29 -12.37 -13.20 -5.93
C GLY A 29 -13.35 -13.90 -6.85
N PHE A 30 -13.32 -13.58 -8.14
CA PHE A 30 -14.15 -14.29 -9.13
C PHE A 30 -13.60 -15.67 -9.43
N ASN A 31 -12.28 -15.79 -9.47
CA ASN A 31 -11.53 -17.02 -9.71
C ASN A 31 -10.09 -16.83 -9.19
N PRO A 32 -9.21 -17.85 -9.27
CA PRO A 32 -7.82 -17.75 -8.81
C PRO A 32 -6.96 -16.73 -9.56
N TYR A 33 -7.45 -16.13 -10.64
CA TYR A 33 -6.72 -15.20 -11.50
C TYR A 33 -7.24 -13.77 -11.43
N LEU A 34 -8.42 -13.54 -10.86
CA LEU A 34 -9.10 -12.24 -10.88
C LEU A 34 -9.82 -11.97 -9.57
N LYS A 35 -9.51 -10.81 -8.97
CA LYS A 35 -10.13 -10.28 -7.77
C LYS A 35 -10.42 -8.80 -7.95
N VAL A 36 -11.50 -8.35 -7.32
CA VAL A 36 -11.80 -6.93 -7.13
C VAL A 36 -11.82 -6.61 -5.65
N ASP A 37 -11.45 -5.40 -5.27
CA ASP A 37 -11.44 -4.97 -3.88
C ASP A 37 -11.77 -3.48 -3.72
N ALA A 38 -12.22 -3.14 -2.52
CA ALA A 38 -12.41 -1.79 -2.04
C ALA A 38 -11.63 -1.64 -0.74
N ARG A 39 -10.94 -0.51 -0.60
CA ARG A 39 -10.12 -0.16 0.56
C ARG A 39 -10.61 1.15 1.15
N GLY A 40 -10.70 1.19 2.47
CA GLY A 40 -10.83 2.42 3.22
C GLY A 40 -9.70 2.49 4.24
N SER A 41 -9.10 3.67 4.41
CA SER A 41 -8.12 3.86 5.46
C SER A 41 -8.34 5.15 6.21
N VAL A 42 -7.89 5.14 7.46
CA VAL A 42 -7.81 6.32 8.30
C VAL A 42 -6.48 6.27 9.03
N GLY A 43 -5.87 7.41 9.23
CA GLY A 43 -4.64 7.49 9.98
C GLY A 43 -4.48 8.81 10.71
N LEU A 44 -3.59 8.76 11.69
CA LEU A 44 -3.19 9.88 12.50
C LEU A 44 -1.67 9.98 12.48
N GLY A 45 -1.15 11.18 12.27
CA GLY A 45 0.29 11.39 12.21
C GLY A 45 0.72 12.74 12.73
N THR A 46 1.88 12.79 13.36
CA THR A 46 2.53 14.05 13.73
C THR A 46 3.63 14.34 12.72
N GLN A 47 3.56 15.48 12.04
CA GLN A 47 4.67 16.00 11.25
C GLN A 47 5.39 17.05 12.07
N PHE A 48 6.65 16.78 12.43
CA PHE A 48 7.48 17.69 13.20
C PHE A 48 8.12 18.73 12.27
N SER A 49 7.30 19.51 11.56
CA SER A 49 7.72 20.65 10.71
C SER A 49 6.53 21.45 10.15
N GLY A 50 5.82 22.18 11.01
CA GLY A 50 4.98 23.34 10.63
C GLY A 50 3.68 23.09 9.87
N MET A 51 3.51 21.97 9.14
CA MET A 51 2.28 21.63 8.44
C MET A 51 1.57 20.50 9.18
N GLN A 52 0.59 20.84 10.02
CA GLN A 52 -0.19 19.89 10.79
C GLN A 52 -1.33 19.32 9.95
N HIS A 53 -1.17 18.07 9.50
CA HIS A 53 -2.31 17.24 9.09
C HIS A 53 -2.38 16.03 10.02
N PRO A 54 -2.95 16.21 11.23
CA PRO A 54 -2.97 15.16 12.24
C PRO A 54 -3.83 13.98 11.84
N PHE A 55 -4.69 14.13 10.82
CA PHE A 55 -5.63 13.11 10.36
C PHE A 55 -5.61 13.02 8.84
N PHE A 56 -5.65 11.80 8.31
CA PHE A 56 -5.91 11.52 6.91
C PHE A 56 -6.92 10.38 6.79
N ALA A 57 -7.70 10.42 5.72
CA ALA A 57 -8.59 9.34 5.32
C ALA A 57 -8.48 9.20 3.80
N ASP A 58 -8.37 7.97 3.32
CA ASP A 58 -8.45 7.66 1.90
C ASP A 58 -9.41 6.50 1.65
N ALA A 59 -9.87 6.42 0.41
CA ALA A 59 -10.63 5.30 -0.09
C ALA A 59 -10.13 4.94 -1.49
N ALA A 60 -10.27 3.67 -1.83
CA ALA A 60 -9.82 3.16 -3.10
C ALA A 60 -10.63 1.97 -3.61
N LEU A 61 -10.59 1.77 -4.91
CA LEU A 61 -11.14 0.62 -5.61
C LEU A 61 -10.05 -0.04 -6.44
N GLY A 62 -9.96 -1.36 -6.38
CA GLY A 62 -8.88 -2.12 -6.97
C GLY A 62 -9.35 -3.31 -7.80
N VAL A 63 -8.55 -3.65 -8.80
CA VAL A 63 -8.65 -4.90 -9.56
C VAL A 63 -7.29 -5.58 -9.56
N GLN A 64 -7.24 -6.84 -9.16
CA GLN A 64 -6.04 -7.65 -9.10
C GLN A 64 -6.15 -8.83 -10.06
N THR A 65 -5.11 -9.04 -10.85
CA THR A 65 -4.88 -10.28 -11.57
C THR A 65 -3.66 -11.02 -11.03
N CYS A 66 -3.69 -12.34 -11.08
CA CYS A 66 -2.55 -13.17 -10.69
C CYS A 66 -2.47 -14.42 -11.55
N LEU A 67 -1.25 -14.96 -11.66
CA LEU A 67 -0.97 -16.17 -12.42
C LEU A 67 -0.26 -17.17 -11.49
N PRO A 68 -1.00 -18.11 -10.85
CA PRO A 68 -0.39 -19.12 -9.99
C PRO A 68 0.41 -20.14 -10.82
N LEU A 69 1.74 -20.08 -10.69
CA LEU A 69 2.71 -20.95 -11.37
C LEU A 69 3.33 -21.95 -10.38
N GLY A 70 2.52 -22.53 -9.50
CA GLY A 70 2.97 -23.48 -8.47
C GLY A 70 3.47 -22.77 -7.21
N PRO A 71 4.80 -22.74 -6.93
CA PRO A 71 5.34 -22.03 -5.78
C PRO A 71 5.48 -20.52 -6.01
N LEU A 72 5.19 -20.01 -7.20
CA LEU A 72 5.31 -18.60 -7.54
C LEU A 72 3.98 -18.08 -8.06
N THR A 73 3.58 -16.89 -7.63
CA THR A 73 2.32 -16.25 -8.03
C THR A 73 2.60 -14.80 -8.41
N PRO A 74 3.12 -14.52 -9.63
CA PRO A 74 3.16 -13.16 -10.14
C PRO A 74 1.74 -12.59 -10.27
N GLY A 75 1.60 -11.29 -10.03
CA GLY A 75 0.33 -10.59 -10.15
C GLY A 75 0.50 -9.11 -10.42
N LEU A 76 -0.60 -8.50 -10.84
CA LEU A 76 -0.74 -7.08 -11.06
C LEU A 76 -2.00 -6.62 -10.33
N HIS A 77 -1.90 -5.59 -9.51
CA HIS A 77 -3.03 -4.91 -8.92
C HIS A 77 -3.04 -3.47 -9.39
N VAL A 78 -4.20 -2.97 -9.79
CA VAL A 78 -4.37 -1.57 -10.15
C VAL A 78 -5.44 -1.01 -9.24
N GLU A 79 -5.10 0.07 -8.55
CA GLU A 79 -5.96 0.73 -7.58
C GLU A 79 -6.24 2.17 -8.05
N LEU A 80 -7.50 2.60 -8.03
CA LEU A 80 -7.90 4.00 -8.17
C LEU A 80 -8.29 4.50 -6.78
N SER A 81 -7.58 5.52 -6.30
CA SER A 81 -7.70 6.02 -4.93
C SER A 81 -7.78 7.55 -4.88
N TYR A 82 -8.04 8.07 -3.67
CA TYR A 82 -7.88 9.48 -3.37
C TYR A 82 -6.69 9.68 -2.41
N TYR A 83 -5.48 9.80 -2.96
CA TYR A 83 -4.23 9.90 -2.21
C TYR A 83 -3.75 11.35 -2.19
N LEU A 84 -3.31 11.84 -1.02
CA LEU A 84 -2.84 13.22 -0.85
C LEU A 84 -3.81 14.30 -1.41
N ARG A 85 -5.12 14.05 -1.35
CA ARG A 85 -6.20 14.92 -1.87
C ARG A 85 -6.29 15.00 -3.40
N GLU A 86 -5.69 14.05 -4.11
CA GLU A 86 -5.77 13.95 -5.55
C GLU A 86 -6.24 12.55 -5.97
N VAL A 87 -6.85 12.47 -7.16
CA VAL A 87 -7.22 11.18 -7.75
C VAL A 87 -5.95 10.51 -8.20
N THR A 88 -5.73 9.28 -7.73
CA THR A 88 -4.45 8.59 -7.90
C THR A 88 -4.68 7.21 -8.46
N LEU A 89 -3.98 6.91 -9.56
CA LEU A 89 -3.89 5.57 -10.13
C LEU A 89 -2.61 4.91 -9.59
N SER A 90 -2.76 3.77 -8.95
CA SER A 90 -1.66 3.08 -8.29
C SER A 90 -1.47 1.66 -8.83
N PRO A 91 -0.79 1.47 -9.98
CA PRO A 91 -0.39 0.15 -10.42
C PRO A 91 0.64 -0.46 -9.46
N THR A 92 0.47 -1.75 -9.18
CA THR A 92 1.25 -2.52 -8.22
C THR A 92 1.63 -3.86 -8.83
N VAL A 93 2.92 -4.14 -8.94
CA VAL A 93 3.40 -5.49 -9.26
C VAL A 93 3.50 -6.30 -7.97
N LEU A 94 3.06 -7.55 -8.02
CA LEU A 94 3.01 -8.47 -6.90
C LEU A 94 3.72 -9.76 -7.27
N PHE A 95 4.40 -10.36 -6.29
CA PHE A 95 5.08 -11.63 -6.45
C PHE A 95 4.93 -12.47 -5.19
N GLY A 96 3.96 -13.38 -5.22
CA GLY A 96 3.72 -14.36 -4.16
C GLY A 96 4.71 -15.52 -4.22
N ILE A 97 5.17 -15.97 -3.04
CA ILE A 97 6.19 -17.01 -2.86
C ILE A 97 5.67 -18.12 -1.94
N GLY A 98 5.78 -19.35 -2.42
CA GLY A 98 5.36 -20.60 -1.77
C GLY A 98 3.93 -21.02 -2.14
N LYS A 99 3.63 -22.32 -2.02
CA LYS A 99 2.31 -22.89 -2.38
C LYS A 99 1.13 -22.30 -1.58
N LYS A 100 1.39 -21.80 -0.38
CA LYS A 100 0.41 -21.11 0.47
C LYS A 100 0.60 -19.58 0.45
N GLU A 101 1.53 -19.08 -0.37
CA GLU A 101 1.97 -17.69 -0.40
C GLU A 101 2.37 -17.22 0.99
N TRP A 102 3.48 -17.75 1.53
CA TRP A 102 3.95 -17.36 2.87
C TRP A 102 4.65 -16.00 2.86
N LEU A 103 5.07 -15.53 1.68
CA LEU A 103 5.70 -14.23 1.47
C LEU A 103 5.17 -13.62 0.16
N THR A 104 4.88 -12.32 0.20
CA THR A 104 4.53 -11.52 -0.96
C THR A 104 5.48 -10.35 -1.06
N LEU A 105 6.12 -10.18 -2.22
CA LEU A 105 6.90 -9.00 -2.54
C LEU A 105 6.10 -8.13 -3.50
N GLY A 106 6.29 -6.82 -3.43
CA GLY A 106 5.62 -5.93 -4.36
C GLY A 106 6.29 -4.59 -4.53
N GLY A 107 5.91 -3.93 -5.61
CA GLY A 107 6.29 -2.56 -5.92
C GLY A 107 5.06 -1.82 -6.43
N ARG A 108 4.82 -0.62 -5.91
CA ARG A 108 3.67 0.22 -6.27
C ARG A 108 4.17 1.57 -6.76
N MET A 109 3.55 2.12 -7.79
CA MET A 109 3.76 3.49 -8.20
C MET A 109 2.47 4.26 -7.97
N HIS A 110 2.53 5.48 -7.44
CA HIS A 110 1.38 6.35 -7.28
C HIS A 110 1.42 7.43 -8.36
N MET A 111 0.40 7.49 -9.19
CA MET A 111 0.31 8.46 -10.27
C MET A 111 -0.87 9.40 -10.01
N HIS A 112 -0.63 10.69 -9.88
CA HIS A 112 -1.70 11.67 -9.72
C HIS A 112 -2.28 12.06 -11.07
N GLY A 113 -3.61 12.14 -11.15
CA GLY A 113 -4.32 12.58 -12.34
C GLY A 113 -4.31 14.11 -12.43
N PHE A 114 -3.55 14.65 -13.37
CA PHE A 114 -3.58 16.06 -13.76
C PHE A 114 -4.34 16.27 -15.07
N LEU A 115 -4.70 17.52 -15.38
CA LEU A 115 -5.40 17.91 -16.61
C LEU A 115 -4.70 17.47 -17.91
N ILE A 116 -3.41 17.12 -17.85
CA ILE A 116 -2.57 16.79 -19.00
C ILE A 116 -1.96 15.38 -18.97
N GLY A 117 -2.26 14.56 -17.95
CA GLY A 117 -1.68 13.22 -17.84
C GLY A 117 -1.58 12.69 -16.42
N TRP A 118 -0.87 11.57 -16.28
CA TRP A 118 -0.61 10.90 -15.03
C TRP A 118 0.86 11.05 -14.66
N ASP A 119 1.15 11.85 -13.63
CA ASP A 119 2.52 12.12 -13.18
C ASP A 119 2.87 11.22 -11.97
N PRO A 120 4.03 10.56 -11.96
CA PRO A 120 4.46 9.74 -10.84
C PRO A 120 4.82 10.61 -9.63
N VAL A 121 4.21 10.33 -8.49
CA VAL A 121 4.40 11.12 -7.25
C VAL A 121 5.21 10.35 -6.21
N ALA A 122 5.01 9.03 -6.13
CA ALA A 122 5.76 8.18 -5.22
C ALA A 122 5.92 6.75 -5.77
N VAL A 123 6.97 6.06 -5.31
CA VAL A 123 7.15 4.62 -5.54
C VAL A 123 7.37 3.93 -4.20
N ASP A 124 6.65 2.82 -4.01
CA ASP A 124 6.78 1.95 -2.86
C ASP A 124 7.43 0.64 -3.27
N ALA A 125 8.30 0.12 -2.42
CA ALA A 125 8.68 -1.29 -2.42
C ALA A 125 8.27 -1.90 -1.09
N PHE A 126 7.74 -3.12 -1.10
CA PHE A 126 7.27 -3.77 0.11
C PHE A 126 7.40 -5.28 0.10
N ALA A 127 7.36 -5.83 1.32
CA ALA A 127 7.30 -7.25 1.61
C ALA A 127 6.23 -7.52 2.68
N CYS A 128 5.48 -8.60 2.51
CA CYS A 128 4.48 -9.06 3.46
C CYS A 128 4.68 -10.55 3.75
N ALA A 129 4.97 -10.88 5.01
CA ALA A 129 5.08 -12.27 5.47
C ALA A 129 3.74 -12.73 6.06
N HIS A 130 3.18 -13.80 5.50
CA HIS A 130 1.92 -14.40 5.92
C HIS A 130 2.19 -15.52 6.94
N LEU A 131 2.24 -15.14 8.22
CA LEU A 131 2.57 -16.04 9.33
C LEU A 131 1.54 -17.17 9.53
N SER A 132 0.28 -16.90 9.19
CA SER A 132 -0.82 -17.87 9.24
C SER A 132 -1.95 -17.43 8.31
N PRO A 133 -3.01 -18.23 8.11
CA PRO A 133 -4.17 -17.81 7.32
C PRO A 133 -4.89 -16.55 7.83
N ARG A 134 -4.59 -16.10 9.06
CA ARG A 134 -5.21 -14.93 9.68
C ARG A 134 -4.26 -13.77 9.91
N TYR A 135 -2.96 -14.01 10.06
CA TYR A 135 -2.01 -13.00 10.52
C TYR A 135 -0.89 -12.77 9.52
N SER A 136 -0.50 -11.52 9.35
CA SER A 136 0.61 -11.14 8.49
C SER A 136 1.41 -9.99 9.09
N VAL A 137 2.66 -9.86 8.68
CA VAL A 137 3.55 -8.73 9.03
C VAL A 137 4.01 -8.11 7.73
N PHE A 138 4.00 -6.78 7.67
CA PHE A 138 4.33 -6.01 6.49
C PHE A 138 5.47 -5.05 6.79
N ALA A 139 6.34 -4.86 5.81
CA ALA A 139 7.33 -3.80 5.80
C ALA A 139 7.40 -3.20 4.40
N GLY A 140 7.52 -1.89 4.31
CA GLY A 140 7.65 -1.18 3.04
C GLY A 140 8.46 0.10 3.18
N ALA A 141 8.92 0.59 2.05
CA ALA A 141 9.57 1.88 1.90
C ALA A 141 8.98 2.59 0.68
N GLU A 142 8.50 3.81 0.89
CA GLU A 142 8.00 4.73 -0.13
C GLU A 142 9.05 5.81 -0.38
N ILE A 143 9.22 6.25 -1.62
CA ILE A 143 10.06 7.40 -1.98
C ILE A 143 9.20 8.37 -2.78
N PHE A 144 9.09 9.60 -2.28
CA PHE A 144 8.41 10.69 -2.97
C PHE A 144 9.34 11.34 -4.00
N TYR A 145 8.89 11.48 -5.25
CA TYR A 145 9.72 12.07 -6.32
C TYR A 145 10.07 13.55 -6.08
N ILE A 146 9.18 14.30 -5.43
CA ILE A 146 9.34 15.75 -5.25
C ILE A 146 10.38 16.06 -4.17
N THR A 147 10.40 15.28 -3.10
CA THR A 147 11.22 15.55 -1.90
C THR A 147 12.38 14.59 -1.74
N TYR A 148 12.41 13.49 -2.51
CA TYR A 148 13.35 12.36 -2.37
C TYR A 148 13.43 11.82 -0.92
N ALA A 149 12.37 12.05 -0.16
CA ALA A 149 12.24 11.66 1.23
C ALA A 149 11.73 10.22 1.32
N PRO A 150 12.46 9.29 1.96
CA PRO A 150 11.95 7.96 2.17
C PRO A 150 10.97 7.90 3.36
N ALA A 151 9.85 7.22 3.14
CA ALA A 151 8.87 6.86 4.14
C ALA A 151 8.95 5.37 4.44
N ILE A 152 9.40 4.98 5.64
CA ILE A 152 9.42 3.57 6.05
C ILE A 152 8.10 3.24 6.71
N THR A 153 7.60 2.05 6.42
CA THR A 153 6.32 1.58 6.93
C THR A 153 6.46 0.16 7.46
N LEU A 154 5.95 -0.10 8.66
CA LEU A 154 5.92 -1.42 9.29
C LEU A 154 4.50 -1.68 9.77
N GLY A 155 3.95 -2.88 9.56
CA GLY A 155 2.55 -3.14 9.88
C GLY A 155 2.26 -4.58 10.25
N VAL A 156 1.09 -4.78 10.84
CA VAL A 156 0.51 -6.10 11.14
C VAL A 156 -0.86 -6.19 10.49
N GLY A 157 -1.13 -7.32 9.84
CA GLY A 157 -2.37 -7.61 9.14
C GLY A 157 -3.17 -8.70 9.82
N TYR A 158 -4.50 -8.53 9.80
CA TYR A 158 -5.48 -9.53 10.20
C TYR A 158 -6.50 -9.82 9.10
N HIS A 159 -6.62 -11.07 8.69
CA HIS A 159 -7.62 -11.54 7.73
C HIS A 159 -8.85 -12.09 8.46
N LEU A 160 -9.98 -11.39 8.31
CA LEU A 160 -11.30 -11.92 8.64
C LEU A 160 -11.67 -13.00 7.62
N LYS A 161 -12.12 -14.16 8.11
CA LYS A 161 -12.63 -15.26 7.28
C LYS A 161 -14.02 -14.94 6.76
#